data_AF-A0A9P7VRG3-F1
#
_entry.id   AF-A0A9P7VRG3-F1
#
_cell.length_a   1.000
_cell.length_b   1.000
_cell.length_c   1.000
_cell.angle_alpha   90.00
_cell.angle_beta   90.00
_cell.angle_gamma   90.00
#
_symmetry.space_group_name_H-M   'P 1'
#
loop_
_entity.id
_entity.type
_entity.pdbx_description
1 polymer ?
#
loop_
_entity_poly.entity_id
_entity_poly.type
_entity_poly.pdbx_seq_one_letter_code
_entity_poly.pdbx_strand_id
1 'polypeptide(L)'
;MPPRNKRRGARSTPAHVQPPKSDQRDQYQHAIPRFILRRFQAGPRKTKAVRRAEYRRTGEDPDQVLYYNCASGSLTVRSVGTIYGQKNLYRDASSPSNVNEVEEKLSFLERKAALTIETLHSELARGKITIKRRDLDDLRKFMFVLHYRNMGSTYFDPKLSPSIRQWLIRYQTEHQCQTHVDVWLHVMRYYLDTPHSQIVDDAHADFKKYGYEEVFRHIATGVDPIMEHSEAIAYQVQAEGHFLGIWEAEATSEFILTDGAAGLWEGLTPRYEMIHRIFVVSPRIALVLRSHKVALYESGAPMTSDLLSIPQEKPTSRLVNGETAIRLSNENDISEINRHRSPDDVFTFTVTKLTLDQTEALNTVLLRNMKYDGGITFLERAHMLRTLRVFWYNPLHKFLRQKYASLLRHLSIISQPLSHGSTSSLLEPVDSELYVALMGVVLNQTKFVSRYDRALSIYRLLQKTSQRRTCPFVTEHIYNLSVFMDSFRIHIPGAMFDNHSLRLKVSLPSELSLRIFTILEKFVSTTLDVKMDFDDDVLGKLGKEVALLAFLDRIGVEMPKVLINLKNLNGVSVMDILTLVKEAFVGGRTT
;
A
#
# COMPACT_ATOMS: atom_id res chain seq x y z
N MET A 1 90.08 4.91 27.06
CA MET A 1 90.20 3.43 26.98
C MET A 1 88.84 2.80 27.31
N PRO A 2 88.43 1.75 26.57
CA PRO A 2 87.20 0.95 26.81
C PRO A 2 87.45 -0.04 27.98
N PRO A 3 86.65 -1.09 28.25
CA PRO A 3 85.19 -1.35 28.16
C PRO A 3 84.63 -1.87 29.53
N ARG A 4 83.31 -2.10 29.67
CA ARG A 4 82.79 -3.33 30.33
C ARG A 4 81.27 -3.52 30.28
N ASN A 5 80.91 -4.70 29.78
CA ASN A 5 79.61 -5.38 29.83
C ASN A 5 78.92 -5.36 31.20
N LYS A 6 77.57 -5.42 31.18
CA LYS A 6 76.82 -6.46 31.91
C LYS A 6 75.39 -6.67 31.38
N ARG A 7 75.11 -7.95 31.10
CA ARG A 7 73.81 -8.55 30.76
C ARG A 7 72.71 -8.23 31.80
N ARG A 8 71.49 -8.00 31.32
CA ARG A 8 70.20 -8.35 31.95
C ARG A 8 69.27 -8.72 30.77
N GLY A 9 68.80 -9.96 30.63
CA GLY A 9 67.94 -10.65 31.59
C GLY A 9 66.50 -10.46 31.10
N ALA A 10 66.08 -11.26 30.12
CA ALA A 10 64.74 -11.24 29.56
C ALA A 10 63.72 -11.63 30.65
N ARG A 11 62.76 -10.75 30.91
CA ARG A 11 61.58 -11.03 31.72
C ARG A 11 60.39 -10.99 30.79
N SER A 12 59.82 -12.16 30.53
CA SER A 12 58.57 -12.35 29.81
C SER A 12 57.46 -11.53 30.47
N THR A 13 56.94 -10.55 29.71
CA THR A 13 55.72 -9.82 30.07
C THR A 13 54.54 -10.70 29.68
N PRO A 14 53.54 -10.91 30.56
CA PRO A 14 52.39 -11.73 30.24
C PRO A 14 51.59 -11.06 29.13
N ALA A 15 51.14 -11.88 28.18
CA ALA A 15 50.22 -11.48 27.12
C ALA A 15 49.04 -10.72 27.75
N HIS A 16 48.93 -9.45 27.41
CA HIS A 16 47.76 -8.65 27.73
C HIS A 16 46.60 -9.27 26.95
N VAL A 17 45.84 -10.13 27.63
CA VAL A 17 44.52 -10.55 27.19
C VAL A 17 43.74 -9.27 26.92
N GLN A 18 43.42 -9.04 25.65
CA GLN A 18 42.42 -8.03 25.32
C GLN A 18 41.11 -8.46 25.98
N PRO A 19 40.46 -7.59 26.77
CA PRO A 19 39.13 -7.91 27.25
C PRO A 19 38.20 -8.14 26.05
N PRO A 20 37.22 -9.05 26.18
CA PRO A 20 36.30 -9.37 25.10
C PRO A 20 35.63 -8.07 24.60
N LYS A 21 35.59 -7.92 23.27
CA LYS A 21 34.94 -6.80 22.58
C LYS A 21 33.49 -6.71 23.07
N SER A 22 33.21 -5.63 23.82
CA SER A 22 31.91 -5.04 24.17
C SER A 22 30.73 -6.01 24.27
N ASP A 23 30.12 -6.08 25.45
CA ASP A 23 28.69 -6.42 25.58
C ASP A 23 27.89 -5.63 24.54
N GLN A 24 27.48 -6.31 23.46
CA GLN A 24 26.67 -5.73 22.38
C GLN A 24 25.28 -5.48 22.96
N ARG A 25 25.11 -4.27 23.47
CA ARG A 25 23.87 -3.76 24.08
C ARG A 25 22.71 -3.88 23.10
N ASP A 26 21.52 -4.10 23.64
CA ASP A 26 20.28 -4.02 22.88
C ASP A 26 20.20 -2.70 22.13
N GLN A 27 19.91 -2.77 20.84
CA GLN A 27 19.77 -1.61 19.97
C GLN A 27 18.32 -1.46 19.52
N TYR A 28 17.83 -0.23 19.45
CA TYR A 28 16.53 0.10 18.86
C TYR A 28 16.73 0.42 17.38
N GLN A 29 16.12 -0.36 16.50
CA GLN A 29 16.22 -0.20 15.04
C GLN A 29 14.92 0.35 14.46
N HIS A 30 15.05 1.23 13.48
CA HIS A 30 13.93 1.99 12.92
C HIS A 30 13.38 1.36 11.63
N ALA A 31 12.14 0.89 11.68
CA ALA A 31 11.31 0.50 10.54
C ALA A 31 10.88 1.68 9.64
N ILE A 32 11.15 2.94 10.02
CA ILE A 32 11.23 4.11 9.12
C ILE A 32 12.51 4.90 9.46
N PRO A 33 13.50 5.08 8.56
CA PRO A 33 14.76 5.70 8.95
C PRO A 33 14.59 7.09 9.56
N ARG A 34 15.44 7.38 10.56
CA ARG A 34 15.43 8.65 11.28
C ARG A 34 15.63 9.87 10.37
N PHE A 35 16.31 9.74 9.22
CA PHE A 35 16.47 10.87 8.30
C PHE A 35 15.15 11.27 7.63
N ILE A 36 14.22 10.33 7.44
CA ILE A 36 12.84 10.60 6.99
C ILE A 36 12.05 11.23 8.13
N LEU A 37 12.07 10.61 9.32
CA LEU A 37 11.32 11.10 10.48
C LEU A 37 11.67 12.54 10.86
N ARG A 38 12.95 12.93 10.76
CA ARG A 38 13.41 14.29 11.02
C ARG A 38 12.87 15.33 10.05
N ARG A 39 12.35 14.93 8.88
CA ARG A 39 11.63 15.84 7.97
C ARG A 39 10.25 16.23 8.50
N PHE A 40 9.71 15.47 9.44
CA PHE A 40 8.43 15.73 10.12
C PHE A 40 8.61 16.34 11.52
N GLN A 41 9.82 16.78 11.86
CA GLN A 41 10.08 17.26 13.21
C GLN A 41 9.28 18.52 13.52
N ALA A 42 8.73 18.60 14.74
CA ALA A 42 8.12 19.81 15.24
C ALA A 42 9.21 20.82 15.61
N GLY A 43 9.14 22.03 15.05
CA GLY A 43 10.08 23.11 15.33
C GLY A 43 11.31 23.17 14.41
N PRO A 44 12.26 24.08 14.70
CA PRO A 44 13.37 24.38 13.80
C PRO A 44 14.37 23.22 13.69
N ARG A 45 14.93 23.02 12.48
CA ARG A 45 15.91 21.96 12.21
C ARG A 45 17.20 22.20 12.98
N LYS A 46 17.51 21.30 13.91
CA LYS A 46 18.76 21.33 14.68
C LYS A 46 19.94 20.85 13.83
N THR A 47 21.08 21.54 13.94
CA THR A 47 22.31 21.09 13.29
C THR A 47 22.82 19.79 13.92
N LYS A 48 23.69 19.06 13.21
CA LYS A 48 24.30 17.82 13.74
C LYS A 48 25.09 18.06 15.03
N ALA A 49 25.75 19.21 15.17
CA ALA A 49 26.51 19.57 16.34
C ALA A 49 25.60 19.79 17.57
N VAL A 50 24.52 20.56 17.40
CA VAL A 50 23.53 20.83 18.46
C VAL A 50 22.91 19.53 18.94
N ARG A 51 22.47 18.66 18.02
CA ARG A 51 21.86 17.38 18.39
C ARG A 51 22.80 16.48 19.19
N ARG A 52 24.08 16.41 18.78
CA ARG A 52 25.09 15.63 19.51
C ARG A 52 25.40 16.20 20.88
N ALA A 53 25.36 17.52 21.06
CA ALA A 53 25.55 18.14 22.36
C ALA A 53 24.37 17.84 23.29
N GLU A 54 23.14 17.97 22.78
CA GLU A 54 21.92 17.71 23.55
C GLU A 54 21.78 16.23 23.93
N TYR A 55 21.98 15.31 22.98
CA TYR A 55 21.97 13.87 23.25
C TYR A 55 23.02 13.48 24.30
N ARG A 56 24.23 14.06 24.27
CA ARG A 56 25.26 13.82 25.29
C ARG A 56 24.85 14.32 26.68
N ARG A 57 23.98 15.33 26.75
CA ARG A 57 23.49 15.91 28.01
C ARG A 57 22.30 15.13 28.57
N THR A 58 21.35 14.71 27.73
CA THR A 58 20.07 14.13 28.16
C THR A 58 20.00 12.62 28.01
N GLY A 59 20.82 12.03 27.13
CA GLY A 59 20.71 10.62 26.74
C GLY A 59 19.56 10.32 25.76
N GLU A 60 18.78 11.33 25.36
CA GLU A 60 17.59 11.18 24.52
C GLU A 60 17.75 11.87 23.16
N ASP A 61 17.15 11.32 22.10
CA ASP A 61 17.17 11.97 20.78
C ASP A 61 16.35 13.26 20.87
N PRO A 62 16.97 14.42 20.60
CA PRO A 62 16.37 15.73 20.83
C PRO A 62 15.36 16.14 19.75
N ASP A 63 15.20 15.35 18.69
CA ASP A 63 14.29 15.64 17.58
C ASP A 63 12.87 15.13 17.93
N GLN A 64 11.94 16.08 18.02
CA GLN A 64 10.51 15.99 18.32
C GLN A 64 9.61 15.67 17.12
N VAL A 65 8.61 14.77 17.13
CA VAL A 65 7.53 14.76 16.10
C VAL A 65 6.13 14.71 16.72
N LEU A 66 5.12 15.23 16.02
CA LEU A 66 3.71 14.97 16.34
C LEU A 66 3.35 13.55 15.89
N TYR A 67 2.85 12.75 16.82
CA TYR A 67 2.55 11.35 16.58
C TYR A 67 1.18 10.98 17.15
N TYR A 68 0.31 10.49 16.30
CA TYR A 68 -0.95 9.86 16.68
C TYR A 68 -0.81 8.35 16.68
N ASN A 69 -1.07 7.73 17.83
CA ASN A 69 -1.14 6.28 17.95
C ASN A 69 -2.60 5.83 17.84
N CYS A 70 -2.88 4.96 16.86
CA CYS A 70 -4.25 4.57 16.58
C CYS A 70 -4.86 3.66 17.66
N ALA A 71 -4.10 2.68 18.14
CA ALA A 71 -4.59 1.73 19.15
C ALA A 71 -5.00 2.42 20.46
N SER A 72 -4.21 3.37 20.93
CA SER A 72 -4.49 4.14 22.15
C SER A 72 -5.36 5.37 21.91
N GLY A 73 -5.58 5.76 20.65
CA GLY A 73 -6.26 6.99 20.29
C GLY A 73 -5.57 8.27 20.80
N SER A 74 -4.25 8.22 21.09
CA SER A 74 -3.52 9.33 21.72
C SER A 74 -2.72 10.15 20.71
N LEU A 75 -2.85 11.49 20.79
CA LEU A 75 -1.99 12.43 20.05
C LEU A 75 -0.93 12.99 21.00
N THR A 76 0.34 12.68 20.73
CA THR A 76 1.47 13.03 21.61
C THR A 76 2.64 13.58 20.80
N VAL A 77 3.55 14.29 21.47
CA VAL A 77 4.87 14.60 20.92
C VAL A 77 5.82 13.47 21.32
N ARG A 78 6.50 12.87 20.35
CA ARG A 78 7.38 11.71 20.57
C ARG A 78 8.78 11.94 20.01
N SER A 79 9.78 11.41 20.69
CA SER A 79 11.16 11.42 20.18
C SER A 79 11.28 10.60 18.90
N VAL A 80 11.97 11.14 17.90
CA VAL A 80 12.36 10.41 16.68
C VAL A 80 13.13 9.12 17.03
N GLY A 81 13.85 9.11 18.15
CA GLY A 81 14.62 7.95 18.60
C GLY A 81 13.79 6.75 19.01
N THR A 82 12.48 6.90 19.26
CA THR A 82 11.65 5.89 19.94
C THR A 82 10.35 5.53 19.19
N ILE A 83 10.21 5.95 17.93
CA ILE A 83 9.03 5.68 17.11
C ILE A 83 9.38 4.89 15.86
N TYR A 84 8.40 4.19 15.29
CA TYR A 84 8.55 3.34 14.10
C TYR A 84 9.78 2.45 14.16
N GLY A 85 9.97 1.74 15.26
CA GLY A 85 11.11 0.87 15.46
C GLY A 85 10.85 -0.20 16.52
N GLN A 86 11.77 -1.17 16.57
CA GLN A 86 11.73 -2.30 17.47
C GLN A 86 13.13 -2.56 18.01
N LYS A 87 13.22 -3.08 19.24
CA LYS A 87 14.51 -3.51 19.80
C LYS A 87 14.97 -4.80 19.16
N ASN A 88 16.25 -4.85 18.80
CA ASN A 88 16.96 -6.01 18.26
C ASN A 88 16.32 -6.60 16.99
N LEU A 89 15.71 -5.76 16.15
CA LEU A 89 14.97 -6.20 14.96
C LEU A 89 15.82 -7.04 13.98
N TYR A 90 17.10 -6.69 13.83
CA TYR A 90 18.03 -7.37 12.92
C TYR A 90 19.15 -8.10 13.66
N ARG A 91 18.99 -8.34 14.96
CA ARG A 91 20.03 -8.98 15.77
C ARG A 91 20.13 -10.45 15.37
N ASP A 92 21.27 -10.84 14.83
CA ASP A 92 21.52 -12.21 14.42
C ASP A 92 22.43 -12.93 15.43
N ALA A 93 21.82 -13.73 16.31
CA ALA A 93 22.56 -14.54 17.27
C ALA A 93 23.35 -15.69 16.61
N SER A 94 23.00 -16.08 15.38
CA SER A 94 23.69 -17.14 14.63
C SER A 94 25.03 -16.67 14.02
N SER A 95 25.26 -15.36 13.99
CA SER A 95 26.50 -14.72 13.50
C SER A 95 27.32 -14.13 14.66
N PRO A 96 27.98 -14.94 15.51
CA PRO A 96 28.59 -14.49 16.76
C PRO A 96 29.76 -13.51 16.57
N SER A 97 30.35 -13.44 15.37
CA SER A 97 31.41 -12.48 15.04
C SER A 97 30.88 -11.04 14.89
N ASN A 98 29.63 -10.87 14.44
CA ASN A 98 28.96 -9.57 14.33
C ASN A 98 27.43 -9.74 14.30
N VAL A 99 26.80 -9.74 15.48
CA VAL A 99 25.32 -9.88 15.59
C VAL A 99 24.54 -8.69 14.99
N ASN A 100 25.22 -7.57 14.69
CA ASN A 100 24.63 -6.34 14.16
C ASN A 100 25.01 -6.08 12.69
N GLU A 101 25.58 -7.07 12.00
CA GLU A 101 26.05 -6.96 10.61
C GLU A 101 25.00 -6.37 9.65
N VAL A 102 23.76 -6.87 9.74
CA VAL A 102 22.66 -6.43 8.87
C VAL A 102 22.31 -4.95 9.12
N GLU A 103 22.30 -4.52 10.38
CA GLU A 103 22.06 -3.11 10.75
C GLU A 103 23.18 -2.20 10.21
N GLU A 104 24.44 -2.63 10.26
CA GLU A 104 25.56 -1.87 9.71
C GLU A 104 25.42 -1.69 8.19
N LYS A 105 25.07 -2.77 7.47
CA LYS A 105 24.81 -2.75 6.02
C LYS A 105 23.63 -1.86 5.66
N LEU A 106 22.53 -1.95 6.41
CA LEU A 106 21.38 -1.05 6.26
C LEU A 106 21.79 0.42 6.42
N SER A 107 22.58 0.74 7.45
CA SER A 107 23.02 2.11 7.71
C SER A 107 23.82 2.72 6.54
N PHE A 108 24.53 1.89 5.76
CA PHE A 108 25.25 2.32 4.58
C PHE A 108 24.31 2.64 3.41
N LEU A 109 23.35 1.76 3.14
CA LEU A 109 22.32 1.98 2.12
C LEU A 109 21.44 3.21 2.46
N GLU A 110 21.01 3.33 3.71
CA GLU A 110 20.23 4.48 4.18
C GLU A 110 20.98 5.80 4.03
N ARG A 111 22.31 5.80 4.26
CA ARG A 111 23.14 7.00 4.08
C ARG A 111 23.20 7.44 2.62
N LYS A 112 23.37 6.50 1.69
CA LYS A 112 23.37 6.77 0.25
C LYS A 112 22.02 7.34 -0.19
N ALA A 113 20.92 6.69 0.19
CA ALA A 113 19.57 7.16 -0.11
C ALA A 113 19.27 8.53 0.51
N ALA A 114 19.74 8.79 1.74
CA ALA A 114 19.57 10.10 2.39
C ALA A 114 20.25 11.24 1.63
N LEU A 115 21.42 10.98 1.02
CA LEU A 115 22.09 11.97 0.16
C LEU A 115 21.26 12.26 -1.09
N THR A 116 20.77 11.23 -1.79
CA THR A 116 19.91 11.40 -2.95
C THR A 116 18.64 12.18 -2.59
N ILE A 117 17.97 11.83 -1.48
CA ILE A 117 16.75 12.52 -1.02
C ILE A 117 17.01 13.97 -0.61
N GLU A 118 18.16 14.29 0.01
CA GLU A 118 18.56 15.68 0.28
C GLU A 118 18.76 16.46 -1.02
N THR A 119 19.36 15.84 -2.06
CA THR A 119 19.43 16.43 -3.40
C THR A 119 18.04 16.73 -3.95
N LEU A 120 17.10 15.78 -3.86
CA LEU A 120 15.71 16.00 -4.32
C LEU A 120 15.08 17.24 -3.68
N HIS A 121 15.27 17.41 -2.37
CA HIS A 121 14.80 18.59 -1.65
C HIS A 121 15.47 19.88 -2.12
N SER A 122 16.79 19.86 -2.34
CA SER A 122 17.53 21.05 -2.76
C SER A 122 17.17 21.52 -4.18
N GLU A 123 16.75 20.58 -5.04
CA GLU A 123 16.41 20.86 -6.44
C GLU A 123 14.90 21.02 -6.68
N LEU A 124 14.07 20.80 -5.65
CA LEU A 124 12.60 20.77 -5.77
C LEU A 124 12.02 22.01 -6.47
N ALA A 125 12.54 23.20 -6.12
CA ALA A 125 12.10 24.47 -6.69
C ALA A 125 12.36 24.59 -8.21
N ARG A 126 13.31 23.83 -8.77
CA ARG A 126 13.63 23.83 -10.21
C ARG A 126 12.58 23.07 -11.04
N GLY A 127 11.75 22.23 -10.41
CA GLY A 127 10.74 21.41 -11.07
C GLY A 127 11.31 20.25 -11.91
N LYS A 128 12.63 20.15 -12.05
CA LYS A 128 13.33 19.04 -12.69
C LYS A 128 14.52 18.64 -11.83
N ILE A 129 14.72 17.34 -11.69
CA ILE A 129 15.77 16.77 -10.86
C ILE A 129 16.58 15.78 -11.68
N THR A 130 17.90 15.85 -11.55
CA THR A 130 18.81 15.00 -12.31
C THR A 130 19.58 14.07 -11.38
N ILE A 131 19.50 12.76 -11.63
CA ILE A 131 20.09 11.71 -10.80
C ILE A 131 20.97 10.81 -11.66
N LYS A 132 22.18 10.49 -11.20
CA LYS A 132 23.04 9.49 -11.85
C LYS A 132 22.51 8.08 -11.61
N ARG A 133 22.78 7.16 -12.53
CA ARG A 133 22.37 5.75 -12.44
C ARG A 133 22.75 5.14 -11.10
N ARG A 134 24.00 5.27 -10.68
CA ARG A 134 24.48 4.72 -9.39
C ARG A 134 23.64 5.18 -8.19
N ASP A 135 23.25 6.46 -8.16
CA ASP A 135 22.51 7.06 -7.05
C ASP A 135 21.02 6.68 -7.13
N LEU A 136 20.49 6.50 -8.35
CA LEU A 136 19.15 5.99 -8.62
C LEU A 136 19.02 4.51 -8.26
N ASP A 137 20.04 3.70 -8.55
CA ASP A 137 20.08 2.28 -8.24
C ASP A 137 20.16 2.05 -6.73
N ASP A 138 21.00 2.83 -6.02
CA ASP A 138 21.02 2.86 -4.56
C ASP A 138 19.65 3.28 -3.99
N LEU A 139 18.96 4.26 -4.59
CA LEU A 139 17.62 4.69 -4.16
C LEU A 139 16.56 3.61 -4.39
N ARG A 140 16.56 2.94 -5.55
CA ARG A 140 15.65 1.82 -5.84
C ARG A 140 15.83 0.68 -4.85
N LYS A 141 17.10 0.35 -4.59
CA LYS A 141 17.49 -0.67 -3.62
C LYS A 141 17.02 -0.32 -2.22
N PHE A 142 17.24 0.92 -1.80
CA PHE A 142 16.73 1.45 -0.54
C PHE A 142 15.20 1.34 -0.44
N MET A 143 14.46 1.76 -1.46
CA MET A 143 12.99 1.67 -1.47
C MET A 143 12.50 0.22 -1.36
N PHE A 144 13.13 -0.71 -2.09
CA PHE A 144 12.77 -2.13 -1.98
C PHE A 144 13.02 -2.67 -0.56
N VAL A 145 14.22 -2.45 -0.02
CA VAL A 145 14.62 -2.94 1.31
C VAL A 145 13.78 -2.30 2.42
N LEU A 146 13.45 -1.01 2.28
CA LEU A 146 12.58 -0.26 3.18
C LEU A 146 11.18 -0.89 3.27
N HIS A 147 10.65 -1.43 2.18
CA HIS A 147 9.42 -2.20 2.21
C HIS A 147 9.64 -3.63 2.76
N TYR A 148 10.65 -4.34 2.25
CA TYR A 148 10.90 -5.74 2.59
C TYR A 148 11.07 -5.96 4.09
N ARG A 149 11.72 -5.02 4.80
CA ARG A 149 11.86 -5.09 6.25
C ARG A 149 10.53 -5.04 7.02
N ASN A 150 9.52 -4.35 6.46
CA ASN A 150 8.18 -4.25 7.06
C ASN A 150 7.34 -5.51 6.80
N MET A 151 7.80 -6.40 5.91
CA MET A 151 7.19 -7.70 5.60
C MET A 151 7.76 -8.84 6.46
N GLY A 152 8.74 -8.58 7.33
CA GLY A 152 9.31 -9.61 8.21
C GLY A 152 8.22 -10.35 8.99
N SER A 153 7.27 -9.62 9.58
CA SER A 153 6.15 -10.21 10.33
C SER A 153 5.23 -11.11 9.52
N THR A 154 5.09 -10.89 8.21
CA THR A 154 4.23 -11.72 7.34
C THR A 154 4.84 -13.09 7.04
N TYR A 155 6.17 -13.23 7.08
CA TYR A 155 6.84 -14.54 6.95
C TYR A 155 6.73 -15.42 8.21
N PHE A 156 6.29 -14.83 9.33
CA PHE A 156 6.03 -15.53 10.58
C PHE A 156 4.55 -15.81 10.81
N ASP A 157 3.68 -15.52 9.83
CA ASP A 157 2.24 -15.73 9.97
C ASP A 157 1.90 -17.23 9.93
N PRO A 158 1.28 -17.81 10.98
CA PRO A 158 0.81 -19.19 10.95
C PRO A 158 -0.25 -19.48 9.88
N LYS A 159 -0.83 -18.44 9.26
CA LYS A 159 -1.82 -18.52 8.16
C LYS A 159 -1.21 -18.40 6.76
N LEU A 160 0.11 -18.49 6.62
CA LEU A 160 0.76 -18.52 5.31
C LEU A 160 0.13 -19.57 4.39
N SER A 161 0.05 -19.27 3.10
CA SER A 161 -0.43 -20.24 2.12
C SER A 161 0.43 -21.51 2.18
N PRO A 162 -0.15 -22.71 1.96
CA PRO A 162 0.60 -23.97 2.00
C PRO A 162 1.85 -23.96 1.09
N SER A 163 1.77 -23.20 0.02
CA SER A 163 2.75 -23.15 -1.04
C SER A 163 3.93 -22.22 -0.73
N ILE A 164 3.69 -21.07 -0.08
CA ILE A 164 4.76 -20.25 0.55
C ILE A 164 5.44 -21.02 1.67
N ARG A 165 4.68 -21.80 2.44
CA ARG A 165 5.24 -22.64 3.52
C ARG A 165 6.20 -23.70 2.97
N GLN A 166 5.86 -24.32 1.85
CA GLN A 166 6.72 -25.31 1.20
C GLN A 166 8.01 -24.68 0.67
N TRP A 167 7.91 -23.52 0.02
CA TRP A 167 9.08 -22.75 -0.40
C TRP A 167 9.99 -22.39 0.80
N LEU A 168 9.41 -21.92 1.91
CA LEU A 168 10.18 -21.61 3.12
C LEU A 168 10.94 -22.82 3.66
N ILE A 169 10.29 -23.99 3.75
CA ILE A 169 10.93 -25.22 4.23
C ILE A 169 12.10 -25.63 3.34
N ARG A 170 11.94 -25.50 2.02
CA ARG A 170 13.01 -25.83 1.07
C ARG A 170 14.16 -24.83 1.16
N TYR A 171 13.87 -23.53 1.13
CA TYR A 171 14.86 -22.47 1.28
C TYR A 171 15.64 -22.61 2.60
N GLN A 172 14.94 -22.97 3.69
CA GLN A 172 15.58 -23.29 4.97
C GLN A 172 16.60 -24.42 4.85
N THR A 173 16.23 -25.48 4.15
CA THR A 173 17.07 -26.66 3.96
C THR A 173 18.28 -26.34 3.07
N GLU A 174 18.05 -25.66 1.94
CA GLU A 174 19.07 -25.29 0.95
C GLU A 174 20.11 -24.33 1.54
N HIS A 175 19.68 -23.34 2.31
CA HIS A 175 20.53 -22.30 2.89
C HIS A 175 20.88 -22.56 4.36
N GLN A 176 20.61 -23.76 4.88
CA GLN A 176 20.91 -24.20 6.26
C GLN A 176 20.34 -23.25 7.35
N CYS A 177 19.24 -22.58 7.06
CA CYS A 177 18.56 -21.66 7.98
C CYS A 177 17.71 -22.45 8.98
N GLN A 178 17.83 -22.17 10.27
CA GLN A 178 17.16 -22.94 11.33
C GLN A 178 15.74 -22.44 11.59
N THR A 179 15.51 -21.14 11.40
CA THR A 179 14.24 -20.47 11.65
C THR A 179 13.82 -19.65 10.42
N HIS A 180 12.54 -19.26 10.36
CA HIS A 180 12.09 -18.33 9.32
C HIS A 180 12.79 -16.96 9.45
N VAL A 181 13.22 -16.58 10.66
CA VAL A 181 13.93 -15.32 10.90
C VAL A 181 15.28 -15.38 10.21
N ASP A 182 15.96 -16.53 10.27
CA ASP A 182 17.22 -16.75 9.58
C ASP A 182 17.05 -16.64 8.06
N VAL A 183 15.96 -17.18 7.50
CA VAL A 183 15.64 -17.02 6.07
C VAL A 183 15.46 -15.55 5.70
N TRP A 184 14.66 -14.81 6.48
CA TRP A 184 14.44 -13.38 6.23
C TRP A 184 15.74 -12.57 6.32
N LEU A 185 16.60 -12.86 7.31
CA LEU A 185 17.92 -12.23 7.43
C LEU A 185 18.85 -12.65 6.29
N HIS A 186 18.81 -13.90 5.83
CA HIS A 186 19.59 -14.39 4.70
C HIS A 186 19.21 -13.67 3.40
N VAL A 187 17.92 -13.58 3.09
CA VAL A 187 17.43 -12.84 1.92
C VAL A 187 17.73 -11.34 2.05
N MET A 188 17.64 -10.77 3.26
CA MET A 188 18.05 -9.39 3.52
C MET A 188 19.53 -9.17 3.20
N ARG A 189 20.41 -10.10 3.56
CA ARG A 189 21.85 -10.05 3.19
C ARG A 189 22.03 -10.09 1.69
N TYR A 190 21.36 -11.01 0.99
CA TYR A 190 21.42 -11.07 -0.47
C TYR A 190 21.06 -9.71 -1.08
N TYR A 191 19.96 -9.09 -0.65
CA TYR A 191 19.64 -7.76 -1.14
C TYR A 191 20.74 -6.77 -0.77
N LEU A 192 21.24 -6.70 0.45
CA LEU A 192 22.21 -5.68 0.87
C LEU A 192 23.59 -5.83 0.19
N ASP A 193 24.07 -7.06 0.02
CA ASP A 193 25.41 -7.38 -0.46
C ASP A 193 25.51 -7.41 -1.98
N THR A 194 24.44 -7.84 -2.66
CA THR A 194 24.44 -8.00 -4.11
C THR A 194 24.20 -6.65 -4.82
N PRO A 195 25.04 -6.23 -5.78
CA PRO A 195 24.80 -5.01 -6.56
C PRO A 195 23.45 -5.02 -7.28
N HIS A 196 22.85 -3.84 -7.49
CA HIS A 196 21.54 -3.72 -8.16
C HIS A 196 21.47 -4.49 -9.49
N SER A 197 22.49 -4.33 -10.35
CA SER A 197 22.55 -4.99 -11.65
C SER A 197 22.57 -6.50 -11.53
N GLN A 198 23.34 -7.04 -10.58
CA GLN A 198 23.45 -8.49 -10.39
C GLN A 198 22.12 -9.09 -9.92
N ILE A 199 21.37 -8.41 -9.03
CA ILE A 199 20.03 -8.89 -8.62
C ILE A 199 19.09 -8.98 -9.82
N VAL A 200 19.17 -8.00 -10.73
CA VAL A 200 18.35 -8.01 -11.95
C VAL A 200 18.78 -9.16 -12.87
N ASP A 201 20.09 -9.40 -13.00
CA ASP A 201 20.66 -10.46 -13.84
C ASP A 201 20.29 -11.86 -13.35
N ASP A 202 20.32 -12.06 -12.03
CA ASP A 202 19.90 -13.32 -11.38
C ASP A 202 18.43 -13.63 -11.72
N ALA A 203 17.53 -12.63 -11.61
CA ALA A 203 16.13 -12.80 -11.97
C ALA A 203 15.93 -13.06 -13.47
N HIS A 204 16.70 -12.38 -14.33
CA HIS A 204 16.68 -12.60 -15.77
C HIS A 204 17.15 -14.00 -16.18
N ALA A 205 18.14 -14.56 -15.48
CA ALA A 205 18.57 -15.94 -15.69
C ALA A 205 17.42 -16.93 -15.42
N ASP A 206 16.67 -16.72 -14.33
CA ASP A 206 15.48 -17.52 -14.02
C ASP A 206 14.38 -17.33 -15.08
N PHE A 207 14.07 -16.09 -15.49
CA PHE A 207 13.10 -15.84 -16.56
C PHE A 207 13.49 -16.49 -17.89
N LYS A 208 14.78 -16.49 -18.24
CA LYS A 208 15.28 -17.14 -19.45
C LYS A 208 15.15 -18.66 -19.38
N LYS A 209 15.36 -19.24 -18.19
CA LYS A 209 15.33 -20.69 -17.97
C LYS A 209 13.90 -21.25 -17.96
N TYR A 210 12.98 -20.56 -17.28
CA TYR A 210 11.63 -21.07 -17.03
C TYR A 210 10.55 -20.39 -17.89
N GLY A 211 10.82 -19.21 -18.43
CA GLY A 211 9.87 -18.40 -19.18
C GLY A 211 9.05 -17.46 -18.29
N TYR A 212 8.76 -16.26 -18.80
CA TYR A 212 8.09 -15.20 -18.03
C TYR A 212 6.73 -15.62 -17.46
N GLU A 213 5.86 -16.21 -18.29
CA GLU A 213 4.52 -16.64 -17.84
C GLU A 213 4.59 -17.71 -16.75
N GLU A 214 5.53 -18.64 -16.87
CA GLU A 214 5.70 -19.74 -15.93
C GLU A 214 6.15 -19.22 -14.56
N VAL A 215 7.17 -18.36 -14.56
CA VAL A 215 7.68 -17.71 -13.35
C VAL A 215 6.56 -16.93 -12.63
N PHE A 216 5.80 -16.12 -13.38
CA PHE A 216 4.68 -15.38 -12.80
C PHE A 216 3.57 -16.29 -12.31
N ARG A 217 3.27 -17.37 -13.03
CA ARG A 217 2.28 -18.37 -12.60
C ARG A 217 2.72 -19.03 -11.30
N HIS A 218 3.98 -19.43 -11.16
CA HIS A 218 4.51 -19.99 -9.92
C HIS A 218 4.37 -19.01 -8.75
N ILE A 219 4.73 -17.74 -8.95
CA ILE A 219 4.58 -16.70 -7.92
C ILE A 219 3.10 -16.47 -7.57
N ALA A 220 2.21 -16.35 -8.56
CA ALA A 220 0.80 -16.02 -8.35
C ALA A 220 -0.02 -17.16 -7.75
N THR A 221 0.26 -18.41 -8.16
CA THR A 221 -0.38 -19.62 -7.60
C THR A 221 0.31 -20.07 -6.30
N GLY A 222 1.42 -19.41 -5.95
CA GLY A 222 2.32 -19.77 -4.87
C GLY A 222 3.00 -21.12 -5.05
N VAL A 223 2.80 -21.82 -6.18
CA VAL A 223 3.47 -23.09 -6.47
C VAL A 223 4.96 -22.90 -6.28
N ASP A 224 5.53 -23.74 -5.43
CA ASP A 224 6.90 -23.66 -4.99
C ASP A 224 7.85 -23.53 -6.20
N PRO A 225 8.45 -22.36 -6.42
CA PRO A 225 9.25 -22.14 -7.59
C PRO A 225 10.58 -22.87 -7.41
N ILE A 226 10.85 -23.91 -8.21
CA ILE A 226 12.17 -24.57 -8.27
C ILE A 226 13.14 -23.62 -9.01
N MET A 227 13.31 -22.40 -8.51
CA MET A 227 14.11 -21.32 -9.09
C MET A 227 15.30 -21.03 -8.18
N GLU A 228 16.45 -20.75 -8.78
CA GLU A 228 17.72 -20.60 -8.06
C GLU A 228 17.79 -19.26 -7.32
N HIS A 229 17.16 -18.21 -7.86
CA HIS A 229 17.15 -16.87 -7.29
C HIS A 229 15.73 -16.32 -7.17
N SER A 230 14.85 -17.11 -6.55
CA SER A 230 13.43 -16.75 -6.35
C SER A 230 13.23 -15.36 -5.70
N GLU A 231 14.12 -14.97 -4.79
CA GLU A 231 14.15 -13.67 -4.12
C GLU A 231 14.49 -12.51 -5.06
N ALA A 232 15.26 -12.74 -6.11
CA ALA A 232 15.66 -11.72 -7.07
C ALA A 232 14.48 -11.23 -7.92
N ILE A 233 13.50 -12.12 -8.16
CA ILE A 233 12.35 -11.83 -9.01
C ILE A 233 11.47 -10.73 -8.43
N ALA A 234 11.19 -10.78 -7.12
CA ALA A 234 10.40 -9.74 -6.46
C ALA A 234 11.07 -8.36 -6.59
N TYR A 235 12.39 -8.32 -6.50
CA TYR A 235 13.17 -7.10 -6.70
C TYR A 235 13.10 -6.61 -8.15
N GLN A 236 13.34 -7.50 -9.12
CA GLN A 236 13.32 -7.17 -10.55
C GLN A 236 11.95 -6.63 -10.99
N VAL A 237 10.85 -7.23 -10.54
CA VAL A 237 9.49 -6.77 -10.85
C VAL A 237 9.26 -5.33 -10.39
N GLN A 238 9.79 -4.95 -9.23
CA GLN A 238 9.75 -3.55 -8.81
C GLN A 238 10.68 -2.68 -9.67
N ALA A 239 11.93 -3.11 -9.84
CA ALA A 239 12.98 -2.27 -10.39
C ALA A 239 12.82 -1.98 -11.90
N GLU A 240 12.34 -2.96 -12.66
CA GLU A 240 12.16 -2.87 -14.12
C GLU A 240 10.69 -2.83 -14.54
N GLY A 241 9.75 -3.30 -13.71
CA GLY A 241 8.32 -3.19 -13.99
C GLY A 241 7.74 -1.79 -13.77
N HIS A 242 8.49 -0.90 -13.09
CA HIS A 242 8.03 0.43 -12.71
C HIS A 242 9.08 1.52 -12.95
N PHE A 243 8.61 2.72 -13.29
CA PHE A 243 9.45 3.91 -13.31
C PHE A 243 9.18 4.82 -12.12
N LEU A 244 10.22 5.49 -11.65
CA LEU A 244 10.15 6.44 -10.55
C LEU A 244 9.54 7.77 -11.02
N GLY A 245 8.57 8.26 -10.25
CA GLY A 245 8.08 9.63 -10.27
C GLY A 245 8.33 10.32 -8.94
N ILE A 246 8.40 11.65 -8.99
CA ILE A 246 8.63 12.51 -7.82
C ILE A 246 7.43 13.44 -7.72
N TRP A 247 6.64 13.28 -6.66
CA TRP A 247 5.49 14.13 -6.40
C TRP A 247 5.81 15.13 -5.31
N GLU A 248 5.47 16.39 -5.56
CA GLU A 248 5.54 17.46 -4.58
C GLU A 248 4.13 17.78 -4.07
N ALA A 249 3.94 17.82 -2.75
CA ALA A 249 2.67 18.22 -2.16
C ALA A 249 2.27 19.66 -2.58
N GLU A 250 0.99 19.99 -2.55
CA GLU A 250 0.53 21.37 -2.75
C GLU A 250 1.15 22.31 -1.70
N ALA A 251 1.53 23.54 -2.05
CA ALA A 251 2.33 24.44 -1.20
C ALA A 251 1.73 24.74 0.19
N THR A 252 0.39 24.70 0.32
CA THR A 252 -0.36 24.95 1.56
C THR A 252 -0.85 23.67 2.25
N SER A 253 -0.30 22.51 1.86
CA SER A 253 -0.59 21.21 2.44
C SER A 253 0.70 20.38 2.59
N GLU A 254 0.54 19.17 3.09
CA GLU A 254 1.63 18.24 3.35
C GLU A 254 1.19 16.79 3.13
N PHE A 255 2.15 15.93 2.80
CA PHE A 255 1.98 14.50 2.94
C PHE A 255 2.11 14.08 4.39
N ILE A 256 1.23 13.20 4.85
CA ILE A 256 1.35 12.55 6.16
C ILE A 256 2.23 11.30 6.05
N LEU A 257 2.80 10.87 7.17
CA LEU A 257 3.56 9.62 7.25
C LEU A 257 2.80 8.60 8.09
N THR A 258 2.57 7.42 7.54
CA THR A 258 2.01 6.27 8.26
C THR A 258 3.03 5.12 8.31
N ASP A 259 2.78 4.12 9.16
CA ASP A 259 3.56 2.88 9.19
C ASP A 259 3.55 2.12 7.83
N GLY A 260 2.48 2.30 7.04
CA GLY A 260 2.36 1.75 5.68
C GLY A 260 3.01 2.59 4.59
N ALA A 261 3.46 3.82 4.86
CA ALA A 261 3.95 4.76 3.84
C ALA A 261 5.33 4.42 3.24
N ALA A 262 5.89 3.26 3.60
CA ALA A 262 7.19 2.74 3.19
C ALA A 262 7.02 1.64 2.12
N GLY A 263 6.36 1.98 1.01
CA GLY A 263 6.11 1.06 -0.10
C GLY A 263 4.67 0.53 -0.14
N LEU A 264 3.70 1.42 0.04
CA LEU A 264 2.28 1.13 -0.06
C LEU A 264 1.89 0.85 -1.51
N TRP A 265 1.19 -0.26 -1.76
CA TRP A 265 0.58 -0.53 -3.06
C TRP A 265 -0.74 0.21 -3.22
N GLU A 266 -0.94 0.84 -4.37
CA GLU A 266 -2.18 1.52 -4.72
C GLU A 266 -2.56 1.20 -6.17
N GLY A 267 -3.82 0.86 -6.33
CA GLY A 267 -4.47 0.62 -7.61
C GLY A 267 -4.15 -0.72 -8.27
N LEU A 268 -5.11 -1.22 -9.03
CA LEU A 268 -5.05 -2.50 -9.74
C LEU A 268 -5.48 -2.34 -11.20
N THR A 269 -4.71 -2.96 -12.10
CA THR A 269 -5.12 -3.20 -13.49
C THR A 269 -6.15 -4.34 -13.55
N PRO A 270 -6.86 -4.52 -14.68
CA PRO A 270 -7.78 -5.65 -14.86
C PRO A 270 -7.12 -7.03 -14.73
N ARG A 271 -5.79 -7.10 -14.90
CA ARG A 271 -4.99 -8.33 -14.71
C ARG A 271 -4.42 -8.45 -13.29
N TYR A 272 -4.93 -7.66 -12.34
CA TYR A 272 -4.49 -7.62 -10.95
C TYR A 272 -3.02 -7.22 -10.76
N GLU A 273 -2.47 -6.46 -11.71
CA GLU A 273 -1.14 -5.88 -11.55
C GLU A 273 -1.25 -4.56 -10.78
N MET A 274 -0.31 -4.34 -9.85
CA MET A 274 -0.28 -3.13 -9.05
C MET A 274 0.11 -1.92 -9.92
N ILE A 275 -0.58 -0.80 -9.73
CA ILE A 275 -0.36 0.41 -10.54
C ILE A 275 0.74 1.30 -9.94
N HIS A 276 0.63 1.60 -8.64
CA HIS A 276 1.54 2.49 -7.94
C HIS A 276 2.15 1.82 -6.70
N ARG A 277 3.42 2.12 -6.43
CA ARG A 277 4.07 1.87 -5.15
C ARG A 277 4.57 3.18 -4.54
N ILE A 278 4.07 3.52 -3.37
CA ILE A 278 4.20 4.85 -2.77
C ILE A 278 5.16 4.83 -1.59
N PHE A 279 6.08 5.80 -1.58
CA PHE A 279 7.05 6.02 -0.50
C PHE A 279 7.03 7.48 -0.07
N VAL A 280 6.51 7.79 1.10
CA VAL A 280 6.55 9.15 1.65
C VAL A 280 7.89 9.36 2.36
N VAL A 281 8.71 10.27 1.85
CA VAL A 281 10.05 10.53 2.39
C VAL A 281 10.15 11.87 3.13
N SER A 282 9.13 12.73 3.01
CA SER A 282 8.99 13.98 3.75
C SER A 282 7.55 14.54 3.62
N PRO A 283 7.19 15.59 4.38
CA PRO A 283 5.93 16.32 4.18
C PRO A 283 5.75 16.90 2.77
N ARG A 284 6.83 17.06 2.00
CA ARG A 284 6.81 17.72 0.69
C ARG A 284 7.02 16.78 -0.48
N ILE A 285 7.60 15.60 -0.28
CA ILE A 285 8.03 14.69 -1.35
C ILE A 285 7.51 13.28 -1.09
N ALA A 286 6.80 12.74 -2.08
CA ALA A 286 6.52 11.32 -2.22
C ALA A 286 7.24 10.76 -3.46
N LEU A 287 7.88 9.61 -3.31
CA LEU A 287 8.45 8.83 -4.40
C LEU A 287 7.42 7.79 -4.84
N VAL A 288 7.04 7.79 -6.11
CA VAL A 288 5.97 6.93 -6.63
C VAL A 288 6.52 6.09 -7.78
N LEU A 289 6.60 4.78 -7.58
CA LEU A 289 6.89 3.85 -8.66
C LEU A 289 5.59 3.56 -9.40
N ARG A 290 5.50 3.96 -10.68
CA ARG A 290 4.34 3.70 -11.53
C ARG A 290 4.65 2.59 -12.53
N SER A 291 3.72 1.66 -12.68
CA SER A 291 3.86 0.54 -13.63
C SER A 291 4.03 1.04 -15.06
N HIS A 292 4.96 0.42 -15.80
CA HIS A 292 5.13 0.70 -17.24
C HIS A 292 3.92 0.28 -18.08
N LYS A 293 3.08 -0.61 -17.56
CA LYS A 293 1.96 -1.20 -18.28
C LYS A 293 0.70 -0.34 -18.26
N VAL A 294 0.64 0.71 -17.45
CA VAL A 294 -0.52 1.63 -17.39
C VAL A 294 -0.86 2.16 -18.79
N ALA A 295 0.14 2.62 -19.55
CA ALA A 295 -0.05 3.12 -20.92
C ALA A 295 -0.60 2.05 -21.89
N LEU A 296 -0.38 0.76 -21.61
CA LEU A 296 -0.89 -0.33 -22.43
C LEU A 296 -2.39 -0.60 -22.18
N TYR A 297 -2.92 -0.16 -21.03
CA TYR A 297 -4.32 -0.36 -20.64
C TYR A 297 -5.20 0.88 -20.85
N GLU A 298 -4.63 1.98 -21.35
CA GLU A 298 -5.38 3.20 -21.68
C GLU A 298 -6.48 2.96 -22.74
N SER A 299 -6.50 1.81 -23.42
CA SER A 299 -7.60 1.39 -24.32
C SER A 299 -8.83 0.81 -23.59
N GLY A 300 -9.40 1.58 -22.65
CA GLY A 300 -10.77 1.38 -22.17
C GLY A 300 -11.01 0.29 -21.11
N ALA A 301 -9.97 -0.38 -20.60
CA ALA A 301 -10.16 -1.37 -19.55
C ALA A 301 -10.27 -0.68 -18.16
N PRO A 302 -11.26 -1.04 -17.31
CA PRO A 302 -11.47 -0.35 -16.04
C PRO A 302 -10.30 -0.61 -15.08
N MET A 303 -9.53 0.43 -14.79
CA MET A 303 -8.52 0.43 -13.74
C MET A 303 -9.13 0.95 -12.43
N THR A 304 -8.75 0.35 -11.32
CA THR A 304 -9.14 0.84 -9.99
C THR A 304 -7.95 1.58 -9.40
N SER A 305 -8.00 2.91 -9.29
CA SER A 305 -6.98 3.70 -8.62
C SER A 305 -7.50 5.10 -8.32
N ASP A 306 -7.24 5.58 -7.11
CA ASP A 306 -7.55 6.94 -6.66
C ASP A 306 -6.52 7.96 -7.17
N LEU A 307 -5.34 7.49 -7.61
CA LEU A 307 -4.18 8.32 -7.93
C LEU A 307 -3.80 8.29 -9.42
N LEU A 308 -4.48 7.49 -10.25
CA LEU A 308 -4.18 7.32 -11.66
C LEU A 308 -4.29 8.63 -12.46
N SER A 309 -5.19 9.53 -12.06
CA SER A 309 -5.36 10.84 -12.71
C SER A 309 -4.20 11.80 -12.48
N ILE A 310 -3.29 11.51 -11.53
CA ILE A 310 -2.11 12.34 -11.29
C ILE A 310 -1.13 12.12 -12.46
N PRO A 311 -0.73 13.18 -13.18
CA PRO A 311 0.20 13.03 -14.29
C PRO A 311 1.59 12.64 -13.77
N GLN A 312 2.20 11.65 -14.41
CA GLN A 312 3.56 11.22 -14.09
C GLN A 312 4.29 10.85 -15.37
N GLU A 313 5.25 11.67 -15.74
CA GLU A 313 6.08 11.47 -16.93
C GLU A 313 7.18 10.43 -16.66
N LYS A 314 7.55 9.67 -17.69
CA LYS A 314 8.74 8.82 -17.63
C LYS A 314 10.00 9.70 -17.60
N PRO A 315 11.05 9.32 -16.86
CA PRO A 315 12.30 10.08 -16.88
C PRO A 315 12.96 10.03 -18.25
N THR A 316 13.61 11.13 -18.62
CA THR A 316 14.47 11.15 -19.80
C THR A 316 15.88 10.71 -19.41
N SER A 317 16.42 9.71 -20.11
CA SER A 317 17.80 9.27 -19.95
C SER A 317 18.75 9.98 -20.89
N ARG A 318 19.98 10.22 -20.43
CA ARG A 318 21.14 10.58 -21.23
C ARG A 318 22.28 9.65 -20.83
N LEU A 319 22.63 8.76 -21.73
CA LEU A 319 23.71 7.80 -21.56
C LEU A 319 25.06 8.49 -21.75
N VAL A 320 26.12 7.90 -21.19
CA VAL A 320 27.48 8.45 -21.31
C VAL A 320 27.95 8.53 -22.77
N ASN A 321 27.47 7.65 -23.64
CA ASN A 321 27.75 7.69 -25.09
C ASN A 321 26.97 8.79 -25.86
N GLY A 322 26.17 9.61 -25.15
CA GLY A 322 25.38 10.69 -25.74
C GLY A 322 24.00 10.28 -26.24
N GLU A 323 23.67 8.99 -26.22
CA GLU A 323 22.36 8.48 -26.65
C GLU A 323 21.28 8.71 -25.57
N THR A 324 20.02 8.80 -26.00
CA THR A 324 18.88 9.00 -25.11
C THR A 324 18.27 7.69 -24.61
N ALA A 325 18.59 6.56 -25.24
CA ALA A 325 18.11 5.23 -24.87
C ALA A 325 19.09 4.18 -25.38
N ILE A 326 19.13 3.01 -24.71
CA ILE A 326 19.91 1.86 -25.18
C ILE A 326 19.19 1.31 -26.42
N ARG A 327 19.87 1.32 -27.57
CA ARG A 327 19.40 0.63 -28.77
C ARG A 327 19.80 -0.83 -28.69
N LEU A 328 18.82 -1.73 -28.65
CA LEU A 328 19.07 -3.17 -28.63
C LEU A 328 19.00 -3.74 -30.04
N SER A 329 19.96 -4.60 -30.37
CA SER A 329 19.93 -5.36 -31.61
C SER A 329 19.00 -6.58 -31.50
N ASN A 330 18.83 -7.09 -30.28
CA ASN A 330 17.87 -8.12 -29.89
C ASN A 330 17.31 -7.79 -28.50
N GLU A 331 15.98 -7.62 -28.38
CA GLU A 331 15.32 -7.30 -27.10
C GLU A 331 15.53 -8.38 -26.03
N ASN A 332 15.94 -9.60 -26.41
CA ASN A 332 16.23 -10.71 -25.50
C ASN A 332 17.73 -10.81 -25.09
N ASP A 333 18.64 -9.99 -25.61
CA ASP A 333 20.05 -10.02 -25.20
C ASP A 333 20.34 -9.07 -24.04
N ILE A 334 20.00 -9.54 -22.84
CA ILE A 334 20.21 -8.84 -21.56
C ILE A 334 21.69 -8.55 -21.30
N SER A 335 22.59 -9.38 -21.85
CA SER A 335 24.03 -9.14 -21.74
C SER A 335 24.47 -7.89 -22.52
N GLU A 336 23.75 -7.52 -23.58
CA GLU A 336 23.96 -6.29 -24.34
C GLU A 336 23.49 -5.07 -23.53
N ILE A 337 22.34 -5.17 -22.85
CA ILE A 337 21.81 -4.12 -21.96
C ILE A 337 22.83 -3.76 -20.88
N ASN A 338 23.38 -4.75 -20.16
CA ASN A 338 24.30 -4.49 -19.05
C ASN A 338 25.66 -3.95 -19.50
N ARG A 339 26.14 -4.37 -20.68
CA ARG A 339 27.36 -3.82 -21.29
C ARG A 339 27.24 -2.33 -21.62
N HIS A 340 26.02 -1.80 -21.76
CA HIS A 340 25.77 -0.40 -22.11
C HIS A 340 25.31 0.46 -20.93
N ARG A 341 25.14 -0.14 -19.74
CA ARG A 341 24.81 0.59 -18.51
C ARG A 341 26.08 1.17 -17.92
N SER A 342 26.20 2.49 -17.92
CA SER A 342 27.25 3.19 -17.16
C SER A 342 26.71 3.68 -15.82
N PRO A 343 27.46 3.54 -14.71
CA PRO A 343 27.07 4.13 -13.42
C PRO A 343 26.92 5.66 -13.48
N ASP A 344 27.50 6.30 -14.50
CA ASP A 344 27.44 7.74 -14.76
C ASP A 344 26.35 8.15 -15.75
N ASP A 345 25.52 7.22 -16.24
CA ASP A 345 24.32 7.59 -17.00
C ASP A 345 23.42 8.49 -16.17
N VAL A 346 22.73 9.43 -16.82
CA VAL A 346 21.99 10.49 -16.16
C VAL A 346 20.51 10.39 -16.48
N PHE A 347 19.67 10.45 -15.45
CA PHE A 347 18.22 10.45 -15.56
C PHE A 347 17.66 11.78 -15.08
N THR A 348 16.80 12.41 -15.89
CA THR A 348 16.12 13.65 -15.52
C THR A 348 14.63 13.37 -15.31
N PHE A 349 14.14 13.76 -14.15
CA PHE A 349 12.78 13.58 -13.69
C PHE A 349 12.06 14.92 -13.63
N THR A 350 10.85 14.99 -14.16
CA THR A 350 9.93 16.11 -13.91
C THR A 350 9.30 15.91 -12.52
N VAL A 351 9.29 16.97 -11.70
CA VAL A 351 8.58 16.98 -10.42
C VAL A 351 7.11 17.32 -10.68
N THR A 352 6.21 16.38 -10.37
CA THR A 352 4.77 16.66 -10.44
C THR A 352 4.35 17.42 -9.20
N LYS A 353 4.08 18.72 -9.33
CA LYS A 353 3.43 19.50 -8.28
C LYS A 353 1.96 19.15 -8.22
N LEU A 354 1.53 18.61 -7.08
CA LEU A 354 0.15 18.19 -6.89
C LEU A 354 -0.75 19.39 -6.61
N THR A 355 -2.00 19.29 -7.04
CA THR A 355 -3.06 20.15 -6.53
C THR A 355 -3.40 19.77 -5.08
N LEU A 356 -4.17 20.61 -4.41
CA LEU A 356 -4.64 20.31 -3.05
C LEU A 356 -5.41 18.99 -3.03
N ASP A 357 -6.37 18.81 -3.94
CA ASP A 357 -7.17 17.59 -4.04
C ASP A 357 -6.32 16.34 -4.30
N GLN A 358 -5.29 16.44 -5.13
CA GLN A 358 -4.36 15.33 -5.39
C GLN A 358 -3.51 15.01 -4.16
N THR A 359 -3.08 16.02 -3.40
CA THR A 359 -2.35 15.83 -2.13
C THR A 359 -3.24 15.13 -1.11
N GLU A 360 -4.49 15.57 -0.96
CA GLU A 360 -5.46 14.94 -0.05
C GLU A 360 -5.90 13.55 -0.51
N ALA A 361 -5.93 13.29 -1.82
CA ALA A 361 -6.17 11.95 -2.36
C ALA A 361 -5.05 10.97 -1.95
N LEU A 362 -3.77 11.38 -2.06
CA LEU A 362 -2.66 10.56 -1.57
C LEU A 362 -2.75 10.34 -0.06
N ASN A 363 -3.00 11.39 0.72
CA ASN A 363 -3.16 11.26 2.17
C ASN A 363 -4.34 10.35 2.54
N THR A 364 -5.43 10.41 1.78
CA THR A 364 -6.58 9.52 1.92
C THR A 364 -6.18 8.07 1.69
N VAL A 365 -5.42 7.77 0.63
CA VAL A 365 -4.88 6.43 0.37
C VAL A 365 -4.04 5.94 1.55
N LEU A 366 -3.20 6.80 2.13
CA LEU A 366 -2.40 6.44 3.32
C LEU A 366 -3.27 6.13 4.55
N LEU A 367 -4.31 6.93 4.80
CA LEU A 367 -5.25 6.71 5.90
C LEU A 367 -6.09 5.44 5.69
N ARG A 368 -6.48 5.12 4.45
CA ARG A 368 -7.24 3.89 4.14
C ARG A 368 -6.44 2.63 4.47
N ASN A 369 -5.13 2.67 4.24
CA ASN A 369 -4.25 1.50 4.34
C ASN A 369 -3.46 1.42 5.67
N MET A 370 -3.72 2.30 6.63
CA MET A 370 -3.06 2.23 7.93
C MET A 370 -3.54 1.00 8.72
N LYS A 371 -2.66 0.35 9.49
CA LYS A 371 -3.05 -0.75 10.41
C LYS A 371 -3.84 -0.23 11.62
N TYR A 372 -4.59 -1.09 12.31
CA TYR A 372 -5.37 -0.70 13.50
C TYR A 372 -4.50 -0.24 14.67
N ASP A 373 -3.31 -0.82 14.80
CA ASP A 373 -2.28 -0.50 15.78
C ASP A 373 -1.17 0.42 15.23
N GLY A 374 -1.35 0.91 14.00
CA GLY A 374 -0.43 1.81 13.33
C GLY A 374 -0.38 3.22 13.92
N GLY A 375 0.44 4.07 13.33
CA GLY A 375 0.61 5.45 13.79
C GLY A 375 0.81 6.44 12.66
N ILE A 376 0.35 7.67 12.89
CA ILE A 376 0.43 8.79 11.95
C ILE A 376 1.40 9.83 12.49
N THR A 377 2.31 10.27 11.64
CA THR A 377 3.19 11.41 11.88
C THR A 377 2.90 12.49 10.86
N PHE A 378 2.83 13.73 11.32
CA PHE A 378 2.52 14.90 10.50
C PHE A 378 3.25 16.12 11.08
N LEU A 379 3.42 17.16 10.27
CA LEU A 379 4.15 18.35 10.67
C LEU A 379 3.21 19.37 11.32
N GLU A 380 2.05 19.65 10.70
CA GLU A 380 1.14 20.68 11.16
C GLU A 380 -0.26 20.16 11.51
N ARG A 381 -0.74 20.58 12.70
CA ARG A 381 -2.09 20.22 13.19
C ARG A 381 -3.21 20.70 12.27
N ALA A 382 -3.04 21.88 11.66
CA ALA A 382 -4.04 22.46 10.76
C ALA A 382 -4.16 21.66 9.45
N HIS A 383 -3.04 21.23 8.87
CA HIS A 383 -3.02 20.36 7.69
C HIS A 383 -3.64 19.00 8.01
N MET A 384 -3.21 18.35 9.10
CA MET A 384 -3.79 17.07 9.51
C MET A 384 -5.31 17.17 9.76
N LEU A 385 -5.80 18.27 10.35
CA LEU A 385 -7.23 18.49 10.54
C LEU A 385 -7.97 18.60 9.21
N ARG A 386 -7.39 19.29 8.22
CA ARG A 386 -7.95 19.40 6.86
C ARG A 386 -8.01 18.03 6.19
N THR A 387 -6.91 17.29 6.21
CA THR A 387 -6.84 15.91 5.69
C THR A 387 -7.87 15.01 6.33
N LEU A 388 -8.04 15.07 7.66
CA LEU A 388 -9.08 14.30 8.34
C LEU A 388 -10.47 14.73 7.94
N ARG A 389 -10.74 16.01 7.73
CA ARG A 389 -12.05 16.47 7.25
C ARG A 389 -12.34 15.94 5.85
N VAL A 390 -11.40 16.02 4.92
CA VAL A 390 -11.57 15.43 3.57
C VAL A 390 -11.84 13.93 3.68
N PHE A 391 -11.05 13.21 4.48
CA PHE A 391 -11.26 11.80 4.73
C PHE A 391 -12.61 11.50 5.38
N TRP A 392 -13.02 12.32 6.35
CA TRP A 392 -14.24 12.16 7.14
C TRP A 392 -15.50 12.52 6.38
N TYR A 393 -15.46 13.47 5.47
CA TYR A 393 -16.62 13.80 4.65
C TYR A 393 -16.72 12.89 3.44
N ASN A 394 -15.64 12.23 3.02
CA ASN A 394 -15.71 11.21 1.98
C ASN A 394 -16.59 10.05 2.46
N PRO A 395 -17.74 9.86 1.82
CA PRO A 395 -18.71 8.88 2.28
C PRO A 395 -18.19 7.43 2.25
N LEU A 396 -17.30 7.08 1.31
CA LEU A 396 -16.74 5.73 1.16
C LEU A 396 -15.92 5.27 2.39
N HIS A 397 -15.56 6.20 3.28
CA HIS A 397 -14.75 5.90 4.46
C HIS A 397 -15.55 5.80 5.76
N LYS A 398 -16.90 5.81 5.73
CA LYS A 398 -17.78 5.79 6.93
C LYS A 398 -17.26 4.89 8.06
N PHE A 399 -16.82 3.69 7.72
CA PHE A 399 -16.35 2.65 8.65
C PHE A 399 -14.92 2.88 9.16
N LEU A 400 -14.07 3.47 8.32
CA LEU A 400 -12.70 3.82 8.69
C LEU A 400 -12.63 5.11 9.51
N ARG A 401 -13.68 5.94 9.51
CA ARG A 401 -13.71 7.21 10.27
C ARG A 401 -13.52 7.00 11.76
N GLN A 402 -14.16 5.98 12.35
CA GLN A 402 -14.12 5.76 13.80
C GLN A 402 -12.69 5.63 14.33
N LYS A 403 -11.81 5.03 13.52
CA LYS A 403 -10.38 4.92 13.77
C LYS A 403 -9.68 6.26 14.05
N TYR A 404 -10.20 7.33 13.44
CA TYR A 404 -9.62 8.68 13.50
C TYR A 404 -10.47 9.66 14.30
N ALA A 405 -11.57 9.23 14.91
CA ALA A 405 -12.48 10.09 15.66
C ALA A 405 -11.77 10.82 16.82
N SER A 406 -10.90 10.10 17.54
CA SER A 406 -10.10 10.67 18.63
C SER A 406 -9.13 11.73 18.11
N LEU A 407 -8.42 11.47 17.01
CA LEU A 407 -7.52 12.45 16.40
C LEU A 407 -8.27 13.70 15.94
N LEU A 408 -9.41 13.53 15.26
CA LEU A 408 -10.25 14.63 14.82
C LEU A 408 -10.68 15.51 16.01
N ARG A 409 -11.08 14.89 17.14
CA ARG A 409 -11.41 15.60 18.38
C ARG A 409 -10.22 16.37 18.94
N HIS A 410 -9.05 15.74 19.07
CA HIS A 410 -7.84 16.39 19.57
C HIS A 410 -7.44 17.61 18.74
N LEU A 411 -7.54 17.52 17.42
CA LEU A 411 -7.17 18.61 16.52
C LEU A 411 -8.22 19.72 16.46
N SER A 412 -9.50 19.39 16.66
CA SER A 412 -10.59 20.36 16.65
C SER A 412 -10.63 21.24 17.91
N ILE A 413 -10.23 20.71 19.07
CA ILE A 413 -10.24 21.46 20.35
C ILE A 413 -9.15 22.56 20.37
N ILE A 414 -8.03 22.33 19.71
CA ILE A 414 -6.82 23.18 19.83
C ILE A 414 -6.78 24.28 18.75
N SER A 415 -7.62 24.17 17.71
CA SER A 415 -7.59 25.08 16.56
C SER A 415 -8.63 26.21 16.68
N GLN A 416 -8.38 27.21 17.55
CA GLN A 416 -8.89 28.59 17.42
C GLN A 416 -7.89 29.58 18.04
N PRO A 417 -7.73 30.83 17.52
CA PRO A 417 -8.52 31.50 16.47
C PRO A 417 -7.69 31.97 15.26
N LEU A 418 -8.33 32.10 14.09
CA LEU A 418 -8.18 33.26 13.18
C LEU A 418 -9.29 33.23 12.10
N SER A 419 -10.21 34.18 12.28
CA SER A 419 -10.86 35.06 11.30
C SER A 419 -11.29 34.54 9.92
N HIS A 420 -12.62 34.52 9.76
CA HIS A 420 -13.43 34.94 8.61
C HIS A 420 -12.77 35.05 7.23
N GLY A 421 -13.31 34.27 6.28
CA GLY A 421 -13.15 34.56 4.87
C GLY A 421 -13.40 33.42 3.90
N SER A 422 -14.39 32.54 4.12
CA SER A 422 -15.05 31.81 3.02
C SER A 422 -16.31 31.10 3.52
N THR A 423 -17.40 31.84 3.54
CA THR A 423 -18.71 31.24 3.26
C THR A 423 -18.75 30.93 1.77
N SER A 424 -18.26 29.76 1.40
CA SER A 424 -18.79 29.05 0.25
C SER A 424 -19.14 27.65 0.73
N SER A 425 -20.23 27.56 1.50
CA SER A 425 -21.02 26.35 1.44
C SER A 425 -21.56 26.28 0.02
N LEU A 426 -20.77 25.67 -0.86
CA LEU A 426 -21.32 24.96 -2.00
C LEU A 426 -22.26 23.94 -1.38
N LEU A 427 -23.51 24.35 -1.16
CA LEU A 427 -24.65 23.46 -1.03
C LEU A 427 -24.58 22.66 -2.32
N GLU A 428 -23.96 21.49 -2.24
CA GLU A 428 -24.00 20.55 -3.34
C GLU A 428 -25.47 20.40 -3.75
N PRO A 429 -25.76 20.43 -5.06
CA PRO A 429 -27.12 20.31 -5.52
C PRO A 429 -27.68 19.00 -4.97
N VAL A 430 -28.66 19.11 -4.08
CA VAL A 430 -29.42 17.97 -3.59
C VAL A 430 -30.04 17.33 -4.82
N ASP A 431 -29.72 16.06 -5.07
CA ASP A 431 -30.32 15.34 -6.17
C ASP A 431 -31.83 15.22 -5.93
N SER A 432 -32.58 16.11 -6.56
CA SER A 432 -34.01 16.26 -6.29
C SER A 432 -34.78 15.01 -6.70
N GLU A 433 -34.34 14.30 -7.74
CA GLU A 433 -34.98 13.08 -8.21
C GLU A 433 -34.82 11.94 -7.21
N LEU A 434 -33.59 11.68 -6.76
CA LEU A 434 -33.32 10.67 -5.74
C LEU A 434 -33.96 11.05 -4.41
N TYR A 435 -33.88 12.31 -4.00
CA TYR A 435 -34.50 12.79 -2.77
C TYR A 435 -36.01 12.59 -2.79
N VAL A 436 -36.70 12.99 -3.86
CA VAL A 436 -38.15 12.80 -4.02
C VAL A 436 -38.50 11.31 -3.99
N ALA A 437 -37.71 10.46 -4.66
CA ALA A 437 -37.95 9.02 -4.65
C ALA A 437 -37.78 8.41 -3.25
N LEU A 438 -36.71 8.75 -2.53
CA LEU A 438 -36.47 8.29 -1.16
C LEU A 438 -37.55 8.78 -0.20
N MET A 439 -37.91 10.07 -0.27
CA MET A 439 -38.99 10.62 0.56
C MET A 439 -40.34 10.01 0.22
N GLY A 440 -40.59 9.70 -1.06
CA GLY A 440 -41.80 9.00 -1.50
C GLY A 440 -41.92 7.60 -0.89
N VAL A 441 -40.80 6.90 -0.66
CA VAL A 441 -40.76 5.63 0.07
C VAL A 441 -40.96 5.84 1.57
N VAL A 442 -40.22 6.78 2.18
CA VAL A 442 -40.28 7.05 3.64
C VAL A 442 -41.66 7.50 4.08
N LEU A 443 -42.29 8.39 3.31
CA LEU A 443 -43.63 8.91 3.56
C LEU A 443 -44.74 7.98 3.04
N ASN A 444 -44.38 6.82 2.47
CA ASN A 444 -45.31 5.85 1.88
C ASN A 444 -46.26 6.46 0.83
N GLN A 445 -45.80 7.49 0.11
CA GLN A 445 -46.55 8.16 -0.96
C GLN A 445 -46.50 7.37 -2.27
N THR A 446 -45.41 6.64 -2.50
CA THR A 446 -45.26 5.76 -3.68
C THR A 446 -45.59 4.33 -3.29
N LYS A 447 -46.63 3.75 -3.89
CA LYS A 447 -47.01 2.35 -3.67
C LYS A 447 -46.23 1.46 -4.64
N PHE A 448 -45.59 0.42 -4.10
CA PHE A 448 -44.87 -0.58 -4.86
C PHE A 448 -45.55 -1.93 -4.74
N VAL A 449 -45.49 -2.73 -5.80
CA VAL A 449 -46.07 -4.09 -5.82
C VAL A 449 -45.36 -4.99 -4.81
N SER A 450 -44.03 -4.87 -4.69
CA SER A 450 -43.21 -5.62 -3.75
C SER A 450 -41.99 -4.83 -3.25
N ARG A 451 -41.22 -5.42 -2.31
CA ARG A 451 -39.92 -4.89 -1.87
C ARG A 451 -38.90 -4.84 -3.01
N TYR A 452 -39.01 -5.75 -3.97
CA TYR A 452 -38.15 -5.82 -5.13
C TYR A 452 -38.40 -4.63 -6.05
N ASP A 453 -39.67 -4.28 -6.30
CA ASP A 453 -40.04 -3.15 -7.16
C ASP A 453 -39.53 -1.82 -6.59
N ARG A 454 -39.65 -1.60 -5.27
CA ARG A 454 -39.12 -0.39 -4.64
C ARG A 454 -37.60 -0.32 -4.73
N ALA A 455 -36.91 -1.43 -4.46
CA ALA A 455 -35.46 -1.48 -4.53
C ALA A 455 -34.95 -1.28 -5.96
N LEU A 456 -35.62 -1.91 -6.94
CA LEU A 456 -35.30 -1.78 -8.36
C LEU A 456 -35.51 -0.36 -8.87
N SER A 457 -36.57 0.32 -8.43
CA SER A 457 -36.83 1.71 -8.76
C SER A 457 -35.68 2.62 -8.31
N ILE A 458 -35.26 2.50 -7.05
CA ILE A 458 -34.13 3.28 -6.52
C ILE A 458 -32.81 2.88 -7.18
N TYR A 459 -32.55 1.59 -7.34
CA TYR A 459 -31.32 1.08 -7.98
C TYR A 459 -31.14 1.64 -9.40
N ARG A 460 -32.22 1.69 -10.19
CA ARG A 460 -32.20 2.30 -11.54
C ARG A 460 -31.85 3.79 -11.50
N LEU A 461 -32.28 4.53 -10.48
CA LEU A 461 -31.87 5.91 -10.28
C LEU A 461 -30.36 5.97 -9.98
N LEU A 462 -29.84 5.08 -9.13
CA LEU A 462 -28.41 5.06 -8.80
C LEU A 462 -27.51 4.80 -10.01
N GLN A 463 -27.98 4.03 -11.00
CA GLN A 463 -27.23 3.75 -12.22
C GLN A 463 -27.13 4.94 -13.19
N LYS A 464 -28.12 5.85 -13.20
CA LYS A 464 -28.23 6.88 -14.23
C LYS A 464 -27.30 8.08 -14.05
N THR A 465 -26.66 8.25 -12.88
CA THR A 465 -25.96 9.50 -12.58
C THR A 465 -24.66 9.27 -11.83
N SER A 466 -23.54 9.39 -12.56
CA SER A 466 -22.16 9.26 -12.05
C SER A 466 -21.76 10.33 -11.01
N GLN A 467 -22.58 11.37 -10.85
CA GLN A 467 -22.30 12.55 -10.00
C GLN A 467 -22.84 12.44 -8.55
N ARG A 468 -23.60 11.40 -8.19
CA ARG A 468 -24.33 11.29 -6.90
C ARG A 468 -23.50 10.83 -5.68
N ARG A 469 -22.16 10.94 -5.73
CA ARG A 469 -21.26 10.30 -4.75
C ARG A 469 -21.29 10.91 -3.34
N THR A 470 -22.00 12.01 -3.14
CA THR A 470 -22.04 12.72 -1.85
C THR A 470 -23.30 12.50 -1.05
N CYS A 471 -24.34 11.91 -1.65
CA CYS A 471 -25.55 11.52 -0.92
C CYS A 471 -25.22 10.37 0.07
N PRO A 472 -25.57 10.48 1.37
CA PRO A 472 -25.31 9.44 2.37
C PRO A 472 -25.89 8.07 1.97
N PHE A 473 -27.12 8.04 1.45
CA PHE A 473 -27.78 6.82 1.00
C PHE A 473 -27.03 6.14 -0.16
N VAL A 474 -26.63 6.91 -1.18
CA VAL A 474 -25.90 6.40 -2.36
C VAL A 474 -24.56 5.82 -1.94
N THR A 475 -23.91 6.49 -1.01
CA THR A 475 -22.64 6.04 -0.49
C THR A 475 -22.78 4.72 0.24
N GLU A 476 -23.70 4.66 1.20
CA GLU A 476 -23.89 3.47 2.01
C GLU A 476 -24.21 2.27 1.12
N HIS A 477 -24.97 2.50 0.05
CA HIS A 477 -25.17 1.55 -1.02
C HIS A 477 -23.85 1.14 -1.72
N ILE A 478 -23.07 2.09 -2.23
CA ILE A 478 -21.79 1.82 -2.93
C ILE A 478 -20.83 1.04 -2.02
N TYR A 479 -20.72 1.44 -0.76
CA TYR A 479 -19.86 0.78 0.22
C TYR A 479 -20.30 -0.67 0.45
N ASN A 480 -21.57 -0.89 0.85
CA ASN A 480 -22.04 -2.24 1.15
C ASN A 480 -21.94 -3.14 -0.09
N LEU A 481 -22.25 -2.61 -1.27
CA LEU A 481 -22.03 -3.32 -2.52
C LEU A 481 -20.55 -3.65 -2.72
N SER A 482 -19.62 -2.71 -2.49
CA SER A 482 -18.18 -2.99 -2.62
C SER A 482 -17.70 -4.09 -1.67
N VAL A 483 -18.17 -4.10 -0.41
CA VAL A 483 -17.87 -5.16 0.56
C VAL A 483 -18.41 -6.50 0.08
N PHE A 484 -19.63 -6.54 -0.46
CA PHE A 484 -20.21 -7.78 -1.02
C PHE A 484 -19.36 -8.30 -2.17
N MET A 485 -18.98 -7.42 -3.10
CA MET A 485 -18.19 -7.78 -4.27
C MET A 485 -16.77 -8.23 -3.91
N ASP A 486 -16.12 -7.57 -2.95
CA ASP A 486 -14.77 -7.92 -2.54
C ASP A 486 -14.74 -9.25 -1.78
N SER A 487 -15.69 -9.47 -0.86
CA SER A 487 -15.80 -10.79 -0.22
C SER A 487 -16.13 -11.88 -1.24
N PHE A 488 -17.01 -11.59 -2.20
CA PHE A 488 -17.32 -12.55 -3.26
C PHE A 488 -16.09 -12.90 -4.12
N ARG A 489 -15.23 -11.94 -4.44
CA ARG A 489 -13.97 -12.20 -5.17
C ARG A 489 -13.00 -13.08 -4.39
N ILE A 490 -12.95 -12.91 -3.06
CA ILE A 490 -12.12 -13.75 -2.18
C ILE A 490 -12.61 -15.20 -2.24
N HIS A 491 -13.92 -15.41 -2.18
CA HIS A 491 -14.52 -16.75 -2.18
C HIS A 491 -14.57 -17.38 -3.58
N ILE A 492 -14.59 -16.57 -4.63
CA ILE A 492 -14.70 -17.01 -6.03
C ILE A 492 -13.62 -16.29 -6.87
N PRO A 493 -12.36 -16.74 -6.79
CA PRO A 493 -11.26 -16.15 -7.56
C PRO A 493 -11.52 -16.25 -9.06
N GLY A 494 -11.20 -15.18 -9.80
CA GLY A 494 -11.35 -15.12 -11.27
C GLY A 494 -12.71 -14.65 -11.79
N ALA A 495 -13.65 -14.30 -10.91
CA ALA A 495 -14.87 -13.61 -11.31
C ALA A 495 -14.56 -12.20 -11.83
N MET A 496 -14.89 -11.93 -13.09
CA MET A 496 -14.78 -10.61 -13.73
C MET A 496 -16.16 -9.97 -13.72
N PHE A 497 -16.30 -8.71 -13.30
CA PHE A 497 -17.60 -8.04 -13.30
C PHE A 497 -17.62 -6.93 -14.33
N ASP A 498 -18.51 -7.05 -15.31
CA ASP A 498 -18.83 -5.95 -16.20
C ASP A 498 -19.72 -4.94 -15.48
N ASN A 499 -19.44 -3.65 -15.71
CA ASN A 499 -20.24 -2.54 -15.18
C ASN A 499 -21.62 -2.40 -15.85
N HIS A 500 -21.98 -3.30 -16.76
CA HIS A 500 -23.20 -3.24 -17.53
C HIS A 500 -23.97 -4.56 -17.48
N SER A 501 -25.13 -4.56 -16.82
CA SER A 501 -26.26 -5.40 -17.22
C SER A 501 -27.52 -4.89 -16.54
N LEU A 502 -28.62 -4.75 -17.28
CA LEU A 502 -29.97 -4.60 -16.72
C LEU A 502 -30.79 -5.76 -17.29
N ARG A 503 -30.54 -6.97 -16.78
CA ARG A 503 -31.34 -8.15 -17.13
C ARG A 503 -32.32 -8.57 -16.04
N LEU A 504 -32.41 -7.79 -14.96
CA LEU A 504 -33.40 -7.94 -13.92
C LEU A 504 -34.83 -7.75 -14.47
N LYS A 505 -35.76 -8.60 -14.02
CA LYS A 505 -37.18 -8.48 -14.35
C LYS A 505 -37.71 -7.12 -13.92
N VAL A 506 -38.69 -6.62 -14.67
CA VAL A 506 -39.27 -5.29 -14.41
C VAL A 506 -40.07 -5.25 -13.11
N SER A 507 -40.64 -6.39 -12.69
CA SER A 507 -41.43 -6.51 -11.47
C SER A 507 -41.47 -7.95 -10.96
N LEU A 508 -41.74 -8.12 -9.66
CA LEU A 508 -41.93 -9.43 -9.01
C LEU A 508 -43.08 -9.38 -7.99
N PRO A 509 -43.84 -10.49 -7.84
CA PRO A 509 -44.78 -10.64 -6.73
C PRO A 509 -44.10 -10.53 -5.36
N SER A 510 -44.84 -10.06 -4.35
CA SER A 510 -44.34 -9.89 -2.97
C SER A 510 -43.72 -11.14 -2.35
N GLU A 511 -44.30 -12.31 -2.61
CA GLU A 511 -43.80 -13.59 -2.08
C GLU A 511 -42.42 -13.93 -2.66
N LEU A 512 -42.26 -13.82 -3.98
CA LEU A 512 -40.96 -14.04 -4.64
C LEU A 512 -39.94 -12.98 -4.22
N SER A 513 -40.35 -11.72 -4.12
CA SER A 513 -39.50 -10.65 -3.63
C SER A 513 -38.94 -10.94 -2.23
N LEU A 514 -39.78 -11.40 -1.29
CA LEU A 514 -39.34 -11.75 0.06
C LEU A 514 -38.37 -12.94 0.05
N ARG A 515 -38.67 -13.96 -0.76
CA ARG A 515 -37.83 -15.15 -0.92
C ARG A 515 -36.44 -14.77 -1.45
N ILE A 516 -36.37 -13.93 -2.47
CA ILE A 516 -35.11 -13.47 -3.06
C ILE A 516 -34.23 -12.77 -2.03
N PHE A 517 -34.78 -11.77 -1.32
CA PHE A 517 -33.98 -11.04 -0.33
C PHE A 517 -33.53 -11.93 0.84
N THR A 518 -34.38 -12.86 1.28
CA THR A 518 -34.00 -13.82 2.34
C THR A 518 -32.83 -14.70 1.91
N ILE A 519 -32.86 -15.23 0.68
CA ILE A 519 -31.79 -16.08 0.15
C ILE A 519 -30.51 -15.27 -0.03
N LEU A 520 -30.58 -14.08 -0.64
CA LEU A 520 -29.42 -13.21 -0.84
C LEU A 520 -28.80 -12.78 0.50
N GLU A 521 -29.63 -12.47 1.48
CA GLU A 521 -29.15 -12.09 2.81
C GLU A 521 -28.45 -13.24 3.51
N LYS A 522 -29.04 -14.44 3.47
CA LYS A 522 -28.40 -15.64 3.98
C LYS A 522 -27.10 -15.92 3.25
N PHE A 523 -27.08 -15.79 1.92
CA PHE A 523 -25.87 -16.00 1.12
C PHE A 523 -24.74 -15.03 1.52
N VAL A 524 -25.02 -13.73 1.58
CA VAL A 524 -24.00 -12.73 1.94
C VAL A 524 -23.51 -12.92 3.38
N SER A 525 -24.41 -13.18 4.34
CA SER A 525 -24.03 -13.33 5.75
C SER A 525 -23.32 -14.65 6.05
N THR A 526 -23.78 -15.77 5.48
CA THR A 526 -23.27 -17.11 5.81
C THR A 526 -22.19 -17.60 4.86
N THR A 527 -22.30 -17.30 3.57
CA THR A 527 -21.35 -17.79 2.56
C THR A 527 -20.20 -16.82 2.34
N LEU A 528 -20.47 -15.51 2.40
CA LEU A 528 -19.44 -14.49 2.22
C LEU A 528 -18.88 -13.96 3.56
N ASP A 529 -19.41 -14.42 4.69
CA ASP A 529 -19.06 -13.93 6.03
C ASP A 529 -19.09 -12.39 6.14
N VAL A 530 -20.03 -11.76 5.43
CA VAL A 530 -20.18 -10.30 5.44
C VAL A 530 -21.33 -9.92 6.36
N LYS A 531 -21.00 -9.16 7.41
CA LYS A 531 -22.00 -8.45 8.22
C LYS A 531 -22.47 -7.22 7.46
N MET A 532 -23.77 -7.16 7.15
CA MET A 532 -24.38 -5.97 6.60
C MET A 532 -24.59 -4.94 7.70
N ASP A 533 -24.16 -3.70 7.47
CA ASP A 533 -24.34 -2.60 8.42
C ASP A 533 -25.29 -1.57 7.78
N PHE A 534 -26.58 -1.73 8.09
CA PHE A 534 -27.64 -0.81 7.71
C PHE A 534 -28.44 -0.47 8.96
N ASP A 535 -28.91 0.77 9.04
CA ASP A 535 -29.82 1.19 10.09
C ASP A 535 -31.15 0.41 10.01
N ASP A 536 -31.79 0.16 11.16
CA ASP A 536 -33.07 -0.57 11.21
C ASP A 536 -34.28 0.28 10.75
N ASP A 537 -34.04 1.51 10.35
CA ASP A 537 -35.05 2.43 9.83
C ASP A 537 -35.48 2.08 8.39
N VAL A 538 -36.43 2.86 7.85
CA VAL A 538 -36.99 2.61 6.50
C VAL A 538 -35.91 2.76 5.42
N LEU A 539 -35.00 3.72 5.56
CA LEU A 539 -33.95 3.98 4.58
C LEU A 539 -32.82 2.96 4.67
N GLY A 540 -32.43 2.51 5.85
CA GLY A 540 -31.44 1.45 6.01
C GLY A 540 -31.96 0.11 5.47
N LYS A 541 -33.23 -0.24 5.73
CA LYS A 541 -33.88 -1.40 5.10
C LYS A 541 -33.94 -1.30 3.57
N LEU A 542 -34.27 -0.14 3.04
CA LEU A 542 -34.27 0.12 1.60
C LEU A 542 -32.85 0.05 1.02
N GLY A 543 -31.86 0.63 1.69
CA GLY A 543 -30.46 0.60 1.30
C GLY A 543 -29.92 -0.82 1.21
N LYS A 544 -30.28 -1.67 2.19
CA LYS A 544 -29.98 -3.10 2.19
C LYS A 544 -30.55 -3.81 0.97
N GLU A 545 -31.82 -3.60 0.68
CA GLU A 545 -32.49 -4.20 -0.48
C GLU A 545 -31.86 -3.74 -1.80
N VAL A 546 -31.55 -2.44 -1.91
CA VAL A 546 -30.90 -1.88 -3.11
C VAL A 546 -29.50 -2.44 -3.29
N ALA A 547 -28.72 -2.60 -2.21
CA ALA A 547 -27.39 -3.21 -2.26
C ALA A 547 -27.43 -4.71 -2.64
N LEU A 548 -28.35 -5.48 -2.05
CA LEU A 548 -28.56 -6.88 -2.39
C LEU A 548 -29.00 -7.06 -3.85
N LEU A 549 -29.86 -6.17 -4.35
CA LEU A 549 -30.33 -6.22 -5.73
C LEU A 549 -29.21 -5.86 -6.71
N ALA A 550 -28.39 -4.85 -6.42
CA ALA A 550 -27.22 -4.50 -7.22
C ALA A 550 -26.18 -5.62 -7.23
N PHE A 551 -26.01 -6.31 -6.10
CA PHE A 551 -25.17 -7.49 -6.01
C PHE A 551 -25.69 -8.61 -6.90
N LEU A 552 -27.00 -8.91 -6.84
CA LEU A 552 -27.66 -9.90 -7.70
C LEU A 552 -27.49 -9.58 -9.19
N ASP A 553 -27.68 -8.32 -9.57
CA ASP A 553 -27.51 -7.84 -10.95
C ASP A 553 -26.09 -8.09 -11.48
N ARG A 554 -25.08 -7.82 -10.65
CA ARG A 554 -23.66 -8.01 -10.99
C ARG A 554 -23.27 -9.48 -11.08
N ILE A 555 -23.70 -10.32 -10.13
CA ILE A 555 -23.36 -11.76 -10.17
C ILE A 555 -24.11 -12.49 -11.29
N GLY A 556 -25.28 -11.98 -11.71
CA GLY A 556 -26.11 -12.56 -12.77
C GLY A 556 -25.36 -12.82 -14.08
N VAL A 557 -24.37 -11.98 -14.40
CA VAL A 557 -23.53 -12.08 -15.60
C VAL A 557 -22.56 -13.27 -15.52
N GLU A 558 -21.99 -13.52 -14.34
CA GLU A 558 -20.94 -14.53 -14.12
C GLU A 558 -21.48 -15.86 -13.56
N MET A 559 -22.80 -15.98 -13.43
CA MET A 559 -23.46 -17.12 -12.78
C MET A 559 -22.95 -18.50 -13.19
N PRO A 560 -22.65 -18.81 -14.47
CA PRO A 560 -22.09 -20.10 -14.85
C PRO A 560 -20.79 -20.46 -14.11
N LYS A 561 -19.89 -19.49 -13.91
CA LYS A 561 -18.63 -19.70 -13.18
C LYS A 561 -18.86 -19.78 -11.67
N VAL A 562 -19.77 -18.95 -11.18
CA VAL A 562 -20.18 -18.91 -9.76
C VAL A 562 -20.75 -20.27 -9.34
N LEU A 563 -21.59 -20.89 -10.17
CA LEU A 563 -22.19 -22.20 -9.91
C LEU A 563 -21.18 -23.36 -9.85
N ILE A 564 -20.11 -23.29 -10.64
CA ILE A 564 -19.02 -24.28 -10.60
C ILE A 564 -18.32 -24.21 -9.24
N ASN A 565 -18.07 -23.00 -8.74
CA ASN A 565 -17.34 -22.78 -7.49
C ASN A 565 -18.21 -22.92 -6.23
N LEU A 566 -19.52 -22.63 -6.33
CA LEU A 566 -20.47 -22.75 -5.21
C LEU A 566 -20.74 -24.19 -4.77
N LYS A 567 -20.48 -25.21 -5.62
CA LYS A 567 -20.61 -26.62 -5.21
C LYS A 567 -19.75 -27.00 -4.01
N ASN A 568 -18.74 -26.18 -3.68
CA ASN A 568 -17.78 -26.44 -2.62
C ASN A 568 -18.03 -25.60 -1.35
N LEU A 569 -19.07 -24.75 -1.32
CA LEU A 569 -19.35 -23.84 -0.19
C LEU A 569 -20.53 -24.36 0.65
N ASN A 570 -20.31 -24.50 1.96
CA ASN A 570 -21.33 -24.93 2.91
C ASN A 570 -22.30 -23.77 3.23
N GLY A 571 -23.62 -24.02 3.26
CA GLY A 571 -24.60 -23.15 3.94
C GLY A 571 -25.83 -22.73 3.13
N VAL A 572 -25.76 -22.73 1.79
CA VAL A 572 -26.90 -22.44 0.90
C VAL A 572 -26.91 -23.43 -0.26
N SER A 573 -28.06 -24.03 -0.56
CA SER A 573 -28.16 -24.98 -1.68
C SER A 573 -27.91 -24.25 -2.99
N VAL A 574 -27.01 -24.76 -3.83
CA VAL A 574 -26.77 -24.27 -5.21
C VAL A 574 -28.08 -24.15 -6.00
N MET A 575 -29.04 -25.04 -5.71
CA MET A 575 -30.37 -25.03 -6.33
C MET A 575 -31.22 -23.82 -5.94
N ASP A 576 -31.06 -23.28 -4.72
CA ASP A 576 -31.80 -22.09 -4.27
C ASP A 576 -31.32 -20.84 -5.01
N ILE A 577 -30.01 -20.72 -5.23
CA ILE A 577 -29.40 -19.60 -5.97
C ILE A 577 -29.74 -19.70 -7.47
N LEU A 578 -29.73 -20.91 -8.04
CA LEU A 578 -30.18 -21.16 -9.41
C LEU A 578 -31.64 -20.75 -9.63
N THR A 579 -32.50 -21.15 -8.69
CA THR A 579 -33.93 -20.83 -8.74
C THR A 579 -34.13 -19.31 -8.63
N LEU A 580 -33.39 -18.67 -7.73
CA LEU A 580 -33.40 -17.21 -7.54
C LEU A 580 -33.01 -16.45 -8.82
N VAL A 581 -31.96 -16.88 -9.53
CA VAL A 581 -31.54 -16.23 -10.79
C VAL A 581 -32.57 -16.45 -11.90
N LYS A 582 -33.13 -17.66 -12.03
CA LYS A 582 -34.20 -17.90 -13.00
C LYS A 582 -35.44 -17.05 -12.71
N GLU A 583 -35.77 -16.87 -11.44
CA GLU A 583 -36.91 -16.08 -11.01
C GLU A 583 -36.67 -14.57 -11.21
N ALA A 584 -35.44 -14.08 -11.05
CA ALA A 584 -35.11 -12.65 -11.10
C ALA A 584 -34.74 -12.10 -12.49
N PHE A 585 -34.38 -12.94 -13.47
CA PHE A 585 -33.88 -12.50 -14.79
C PHE A 585 -34.87 -12.76 -15.95
N VAL A 586 -34.87 -11.89 -16.96
CA VAL A 586 -35.70 -12.03 -18.16
C VAL A 586 -35.09 -13.08 -19.10
N GLY A 587 -35.77 -14.22 -19.28
CA GLY A 587 -35.42 -15.23 -20.29
C GLY A 587 -34.20 -16.07 -19.95
N GLY A 588 -34.34 -17.05 -19.05
CA GLY A 588 -33.35 -18.10 -18.89
C GLY A 588 -33.33 -19.00 -20.12
N ARG A 589 -32.38 -18.78 -21.04
CA ARG A 589 -31.97 -19.85 -21.95
C ARG A 589 -31.30 -20.91 -21.09
N THR A 590 -31.91 -22.08 -21.00
CA THR A 590 -31.25 -23.30 -20.57
C THR A 590 -30.17 -23.64 -21.59
N THR A 591 -28.92 -23.34 -21.24
CA THR A 591 -27.73 -23.94 -21.87
C THR A 591 -26.89 -24.55 -20.77
#